data_AF-A0A9D7XS91-F1
#
_entry.id   AF-A0A9D7XS91-F1
#
_cell.length_a   1.000
_cell.length_b   1.000
_cell.length_c   1.000
_cell.angle_alpha   90.00
_cell.angle_beta   90.00
_cell.angle_gamma   90.00
#
_symmetry.space_group_name_H-M   'P 1'
#
loop_
_entity.id
_entity.type
_entity.pdbx_description
1 polymer ?
#
loop_
_entity_poly.entity_id
_entity_poly.type
_entity_poly.pdbx_seq_one_letter_code
_entity_poly.pdbx_strand_id
1 'polypeptide(L)'
;MRVHTLFLFICLYSGLSSQTTADPWIRSQLSKVKWEQTYEGVLADYHPVLIILASDSVQIAGYLIHKGDKKSHRLLGDWKKKGPFELQERDEYDRLTGYLKGLITKDQIKMEWMSSDQSRVFNIIAFPNSLIKIKNFKPNSEYIQIASTPPVSISVQKMDYGIVSGIAHRNAVYTRFEGYCLDGTCSIWNTVIQNPGGAPIRVQMRQHDAQTYKAVMDEKEYPASLTANFPLVVRQFDNSKGFLDFIYPQLESKTYEAWVSNWVDKTWAEGVKYITSLNETDGIERLVHRSSGWVEILDAGEDYVSGLATYINPGSTRRECFVLLKKEDIILPTSELINTASDLKKAEALAFKISGPQTDEEYEAWLHKAGYKYLIPTREGVVMLTEFDMIYGDDIRLLSLEQSKLLIKKKYWRNFGWQ
;
A
#
# COMPACT_ATOMS: atom_id res chain seq x y z
N MET A 1 16.00 9.55 77.75
CA MET A 1 16.48 8.56 76.76
C MET A 1 15.44 8.44 75.66
N ARG A 2 15.68 9.09 74.52
CA ARG A 2 14.84 9.04 73.32
C ARG A 2 15.60 8.25 72.27
N VAL A 3 15.06 7.12 71.83
CA VAL A 3 15.62 6.31 70.76
C VAL A 3 14.78 6.59 69.51
N HIS A 4 15.37 7.26 68.53
CA HIS A 4 14.79 7.42 67.20
C HIS A 4 15.24 6.24 66.33
N THR A 5 14.31 5.37 65.97
CA THR A 5 14.54 4.30 65.00
C THR A 5 14.26 4.85 63.61
N LEU A 6 15.34 5.08 62.86
CA LEU A 6 15.37 5.50 61.47
C LEU A 6 15.08 4.27 60.58
N PHE A 7 13.91 4.21 59.95
CA PHE A 7 13.61 3.22 58.91
C PHE A 7 14.11 3.75 57.56
N LEU A 8 15.25 3.22 57.10
CA LEU A 8 15.83 3.51 55.79
C LEU A 8 15.26 2.52 54.76
N PHE A 9 14.27 2.94 53.99
CA PHE A 9 13.76 2.18 52.84
C PHE A 9 14.73 2.37 51.66
N ILE A 10 15.64 1.42 51.45
CA ILE A 10 16.46 1.34 50.25
C ILE A 10 15.64 0.64 49.17
N CYS A 11 14.99 1.42 48.30
CA CYS A 11 14.52 0.95 47.00
C CYS A 11 15.71 0.83 46.04
N LEU A 12 16.34 -0.34 45.97
CA LEU A 12 17.21 -0.74 44.86
C LEU A 12 16.47 -1.75 43.99
N TYR A 13 15.65 -1.25 43.07
CA TYR A 13 15.17 -2.03 41.92
C TYR A 13 15.15 -1.10 40.71
N SER A 14 16.21 -1.15 39.92
CA SER A 14 16.22 -0.58 38.57
C SER A 14 17.17 -1.38 37.68
N GLY A 15 16.57 -2.10 36.73
CA GLY A 15 17.17 -2.38 35.43
C GLY A 15 18.10 -3.59 35.31
N LEU A 16 17.63 -4.79 35.64
CA LEU A 16 18.09 -5.97 34.90
C LEU A 16 17.48 -5.89 33.49
N SER A 17 18.23 -5.30 32.56
CA SER A 17 17.96 -5.49 31.14
C SER A 17 18.02 -7.00 30.87
N SER A 18 16.95 -7.53 30.28
CA SER A 18 16.96 -8.85 29.68
C SER A 18 18.12 -8.92 28.69
N GLN A 19 19.25 -9.51 29.11
CA GLN A 19 20.30 -9.91 28.20
C GLN A 19 19.72 -11.07 27.38
N THR A 20 19.06 -10.76 26.27
CA THR A 20 18.94 -11.71 25.17
C THR A 20 20.36 -12.08 24.81
N THR A 21 20.76 -13.29 25.18
CA THR A 21 22.07 -13.80 24.85
C THR A 21 22.14 -13.96 23.35
N ALA A 22 22.91 -13.11 22.66
CA ALA A 22 23.19 -13.24 21.23
C ALA A 22 23.34 -14.71 20.81
N ASP A 23 22.73 -15.07 19.68
CA ASP A 23 22.73 -16.43 19.14
C ASP A 23 24.14 -17.06 19.10
N PRO A 24 24.29 -18.38 19.36
CA PRO A 24 25.61 -19.03 19.42
C PRO A 24 26.46 -18.84 18.17
N TRP A 25 25.85 -18.83 16.98
CA TRP A 25 26.61 -18.61 15.75
C TRP A 25 27.11 -17.17 15.67
N ILE A 26 26.30 -16.16 16.00
CA ILE A 26 26.74 -14.75 16.07
C ILE A 26 27.93 -14.61 17.02
N ARG A 27 27.87 -15.23 18.20
CA ARG A 27 28.98 -15.21 19.17
C ARG A 27 30.25 -15.87 18.64
N SER A 28 30.12 -16.94 17.87
CA SER A 28 31.29 -17.62 17.27
C SER A 28 32.02 -16.74 16.26
N GLN A 29 31.34 -15.74 15.68
CA GLN A 29 31.92 -14.80 14.73
C GLN A 29 32.55 -13.57 15.39
N LEU A 30 32.29 -13.30 16.67
CA LEU A 30 32.66 -12.05 17.33
C LEU A 30 33.55 -12.31 18.55
N SER A 31 34.57 -11.47 18.74
CA SER A 31 35.48 -11.61 19.88
C SER A 31 34.77 -11.39 21.23
N LYS A 32 33.92 -10.36 21.29
CA LYS A 32 33.03 -10.04 22.40
C LYS A 32 31.90 -9.13 21.95
N VAL A 33 30.66 -9.58 22.08
CA VAL A 33 29.48 -8.76 21.75
C VAL A 33 29.44 -7.52 22.67
N LYS A 34 29.50 -6.33 22.06
CA LYS A 34 29.39 -5.03 22.72
C LYS A 34 28.08 -4.32 22.40
N TRP A 35 27.48 -4.65 21.26
CA TRP A 35 26.24 -4.08 20.78
C TRP A 35 25.45 -5.19 20.09
N GLU A 36 24.14 -5.21 20.34
CA GLU A 36 23.18 -6.10 19.69
C GLU A 36 21.86 -5.34 19.55
N GLN A 37 21.25 -5.42 18.38
CA GLN A 37 19.97 -4.78 18.11
C GLN A 37 19.16 -5.61 17.13
N THR A 38 17.86 -5.72 17.43
CA THR A 38 16.85 -6.26 16.52
C THR A 38 16.10 -5.12 15.86
N TYR A 39 15.97 -5.22 14.54
CA TYR A 39 15.23 -4.31 13.69
C TYR A 39 14.11 -5.06 12.98
N GLU A 40 12.98 -4.39 12.77
CA GLU A 40 11.95 -4.88 11.86
C GLU A 40 11.67 -3.83 10.78
N GLY A 41 11.43 -4.29 9.57
CA GLY A 41 11.22 -3.38 8.45
C GLY A 41 10.86 -4.12 7.18
N VAL A 42 11.18 -3.47 6.06
CA VAL A 42 10.86 -3.97 4.72
C VAL A 42 12.11 -4.00 3.85
N LEU A 43 12.20 -5.03 3.01
CA LEU A 43 13.16 -5.22 1.92
C LEU A 43 12.42 -5.08 0.59
N ALA A 44 13.04 -4.38 -0.37
CA ALA A 44 12.41 -4.03 -1.64
C ALA A 44 11.04 -3.37 -1.44
N ASP A 45 10.91 -2.48 -0.45
CA ASP A 45 9.70 -1.73 -0.09
C ASP A 45 8.53 -2.54 0.49
N TYR A 46 8.44 -3.86 0.27
CA TYR A 46 7.28 -4.66 0.67
C TYR A 46 7.58 -5.97 1.40
N HIS A 47 8.77 -6.58 1.27
CA HIS A 47 9.05 -7.85 1.94
C HIS A 47 9.35 -7.65 3.42
N PRO A 48 8.49 -8.12 4.34
CA PRO A 48 8.70 -7.91 5.76
C PRO A 48 9.91 -8.72 6.25
N VAL A 49 10.88 -8.03 6.84
CA VAL A 49 12.11 -8.64 7.34
C VAL A 49 12.34 -8.35 8.82
N LEU A 50 13.00 -9.30 9.47
CA LEU A 50 13.59 -9.14 10.79
C LEU A 50 15.11 -9.17 10.62
N ILE A 51 15.80 -8.17 11.16
CA ILE A 51 17.24 -8.06 11.06
C ILE A 51 17.81 -8.04 12.48
N ILE A 52 18.69 -8.99 12.78
CA ILE A 52 19.38 -9.10 14.05
C ILE A 52 20.84 -8.82 13.77
N LEU A 53 21.41 -7.76 14.35
CA LEU A 53 22.82 -7.44 14.19
C LEU A 53 23.50 -7.35 15.55
N ALA A 54 24.72 -7.87 15.63
CA ALA A 54 25.60 -7.71 16.77
C ALA A 54 26.99 -7.27 16.31
N SER A 55 27.74 -6.62 17.20
CA SER A 55 29.05 -6.05 16.90
C SER A 55 29.99 -6.13 18.09
N ASP A 56 31.29 -6.34 17.82
CA ASP A 56 32.38 -6.21 18.78
C ASP A 56 33.20 -4.90 18.60
N SER A 57 32.63 -3.95 17.85
CA SER A 57 33.23 -2.70 17.36
C SER A 57 34.17 -2.83 16.16
N VAL A 58 34.53 -4.04 15.74
CA VAL A 58 35.34 -4.28 14.53
C VAL A 58 34.50 -5.01 13.49
N GLN A 59 33.93 -6.14 13.89
CA GLN A 59 33.08 -6.98 13.07
C GLN A 59 31.61 -6.79 13.38
N ILE A 60 30.78 -7.10 12.39
CA ILE A 60 29.33 -7.19 12.49
C ILE A 60 28.93 -8.59 12.04
N ALA A 61 28.13 -9.25 12.86
CA ALA A 61 27.52 -10.54 12.53
C ALA A 61 26.04 -10.52 12.87
N GLY A 62 25.24 -11.28 12.13
CA GLY A 62 23.80 -11.22 12.32
C GLY A 62 22.98 -12.08 11.37
N TYR A 63 21.69 -11.82 11.34
CA TYR A 63 20.74 -12.50 10.47
C TYR A 63 19.83 -11.50 9.77
N LEU A 64 19.50 -11.78 8.51
CA LEU A 64 18.32 -11.26 7.82
C LEU A 64 17.32 -12.40 7.70
N ILE A 65 16.13 -12.23 8.25
CA ILE A 65 15.10 -13.25 8.31
C ILE A 65 13.86 -12.75 7.58
N HIS A 66 13.41 -13.49 6.57
CA HIS A 66 12.13 -13.25 5.92
C HIS A 66 11.01 -13.65 6.86
N LYS A 67 10.05 -12.76 7.13
CA LYS A 67 9.05 -13.03 8.16
C LYS A 67 8.05 -14.11 7.74
N GLY A 68 7.75 -14.27 6.46
CA GLY A 68 6.73 -15.19 6.00
C GLY A 68 7.16 -16.66 5.99
N ASP A 69 8.33 -16.99 5.44
CA ASP A 69 8.85 -18.37 5.41
C ASP A 69 9.89 -18.66 6.50
N LYS A 70 10.26 -17.66 7.31
CA LYS A 70 11.29 -17.74 8.35
C LYS A 70 12.67 -18.12 7.83
N LYS A 71 12.90 -18.04 6.50
CA LYS A 71 14.21 -18.31 5.92
C LYS A 71 15.20 -17.27 6.43
N SER A 72 16.27 -17.75 7.03
CA SER A 72 17.31 -16.93 7.63
C SER A 72 18.55 -16.93 6.75
N HIS A 73 19.12 -15.74 6.56
CA HIS A 73 20.39 -15.53 5.91
C HIS A 73 21.37 -14.98 6.93
N ARG A 74 22.56 -15.60 6.99
CA ARG A 74 23.68 -15.17 7.81
C ARG A 74 24.27 -13.89 7.23
N LEU A 75 24.55 -12.92 8.09
CA LEU A 75 25.20 -11.67 7.74
C LEU A 75 26.56 -11.59 8.42
N LEU A 76 27.62 -11.29 7.66
CA LEU A 76 28.97 -11.15 8.20
C LEU A 76 29.73 -10.03 7.48
N GLY A 77 30.39 -9.15 8.21
CA GLY A 77 31.24 -8.12 7.64
C GLY A 77 31.93 -7.28 8.69
N ASP A 78 32.50 -6.15 8.24
CA ASP A 78 33.29 -5.26 9.09
C ASP A 78 32.68 -3.85 9.13
N TRP A 79 32.90 -3.15 10.24
CA TRP A 79 32.72 -1.70 10.27
C TRP A 79 33.77 -1.03 9.41
N LYS A 80 33.35 -0.21 8.45
CA LYS A 80 34.27 0.71 7.79
C LYS A 80 34.63 1.84 8.74
N LYS A 81 35.93 2.15 8.85
CA LYS A 81 36.45 3.29 9.65
C LYS A 81 35.79 4.62 9.27
N LYS A 82 35.36 4.76 8.02
CA LYS A 82 34.57 5.88 7.50
C LYS A 82 33.57 5.34 6.46
N GLY A 83 32.32 5.76 6.55
CA GLY A 83 31.27 5.42 5.58
C GLY A 83 30.34 4.28 6.00
N PRO A 84 29.55 3.74 5.06
CA PRO A 84 28.60 2.67 5.34
C PRO A 84 29.30 1.37 5.71
N PHE A 85 28.66 0.55 6.56
CA PHE A 85 29.11 -0.82 6.78
C PHE A 85 28.76 -1.67 5.55
N GLU A 86 29.47 -2.78 5.39
CA GLU A 86 29.24 -3.76 4.31
C GLU A 86 29.18 -5.16 4.92
N LEU A 87 28.13 -5.91 4.59
CA LEU A 87 27.91 -7.28 5.04
C LEU A 87 27.80 -8.20 3.82
N GLN A 88 28.35 -9.40 3.93
CA GLN A 88 28.03 -10.51 3.06
C GLN A 88 26.79 -11.23 3.60
N GLU A 89 25.85 -11.52 2.72
CA GLU A 89 24.71 -12.38 2.99
C GLU A 89 25.03 -13.81 2.55
N ARG A 90 24.81 -14.77 3.43
CA ARG A 90 25.02 -16.20 3.16
C ARG A 90 23.80 -17.02 3.53
N ASP A 91 23.54 -18.07 2.76
CA ASP A 91 22.46 -19.01 3.07
C ASP A 91 22.85 -20.06 4.14
N GLU A 92 21.98 -21.03 4.37
CA GLU A 92 22.18 -22.10 5.34
C GLU A 92 23.36 -23.03 4.99
N TYR A 93 23.76 -23.08 3.72
CA TYR A 93 24.91 -23.85 3.21
C TYR A 93 26.19 -23.00 3.12
N ASP A 94 26.17 -21.79 3.70
CA ASP A 94 27.27 -20.83 3.67
C ASP A 94 27.63 -20.29 2.27
N ARG A 95 26.73 -20.44 1.29
CA ARG A 95 26.91 -19.88 -0.05
C ARG A 95 26.59 -18.38 -0.03
N LEU A 96 27.42 -17.59 -0.70
CA LEU A 96 27.20 -16.15 -0.85
C LEU A 96 25.96 -15.90 -1.73
N THR A 97 24.97 -15.20 -1.18
CA THR A 97 23.72 -14.87 -1.88
C THR A 97 23.55 -13.38 -2.15
N GLY A 98 24.29 -12.53 -1.44
CA GLY A 98 24.23 -11.10 -1.65
C GLY A 98 25.18 -10.30 -0.78
N TYR A 99 25.06 -8.98 -0.90
CA TYR A 99 25.79 -7.98 -0.14
C TYR A 99 24.81 -6.97 0.41
N LEU A 100 25.04 -6.47 1.62
CA LEU A 100 24.29 -5.37 2.19
C LEU A 100 25.25 -4.21 2.45
N LYS A 101 24.84 -3.00 2.07
CA LYS A 101 25.59 -1.78 2.35
C LYS A 101 24.68 -0.72 2.92
N GLY A 102 25.05 -0.10 4.04
CA GLY A 102 24.19 0.94 4.60
C GLY A 102 24.66 1.64 5.85
N LEU A 103 23.72 2.35 6.47
CA LEU A 103 23.92 3.21 7.62
C LEU A 103 22.95 2.81 8.73
N ILE A 104 23.47 2.71 9.95
CA ILE A 104 22.68 2.57 11.17
C ILE A 104 22.65 3.95 11.83
N THR A 105 21.45 4.47 12.09
CA THR A 105 21.23 5.62 12.97
C THR A 105 20.60 5.14 14.28
N LYS A 106 20.33 6.06 15.20
CA LYS A 106 19.62 5.76 16.45
C LYS A 106 18.21 5.22 16.18
N ASP A 107 17.57 5.69 15.12
CA ASP A 107 16.14 5.51 14.92
C ASP A 107 15.81 4.50 13.82
N GLN A 108 16.75 4.20 12.92
CA GLN A 108 16.52 3.28 11.81
C GLN A 108 17.84 2.72 11.26
N ILE A 109 17.71 1.68 10.45
CA ILE A 109 18.73 1.19 9.54
C ILE A 109 18.25 1.42 8.11
N LYS A 110 19.12 1.98 7.27
CA LYS A 110 18.89 2.15 5.83
C LYS A 110 20.02 1.44 5.09
N MET A 111 19.69 0.44 4.29
CA MET A 111 20.64 -0.35 3.53
C MET A 111 20.18 -0.56 2.09
N GLU A 112 21.11 -0.93 1.24
CA GLU A 112 20.87 -1.54 -0.05
C GLU A 112 21.32 -3.00 0.05
N TRP A 113 20.43 -3.92 -0.30
CA TRP A 113 20.78 -5.31 -0.59
C TRP A 113 21.09 -5.44 -2.08
N MET A 114 22.17 -6.11 -2.41
CA MET A 114 22.59 -6.39 -3.78
C MET A 114 22.79 -7.89 -3.95
N SER A 115 22.29 -8.47 -5.03
CA SER A 115 22.52 -9.89 -5.33
C SER A 115 24.01 -10.19 -5.51
N SER A 116 24.43 -11.45 -5.31
CA SER A 116 25.84 -11.85 -5.40
C SER A 116 26.44 -11.61 -6.79
N ASP A 117 25.62 -11.70 -7.84
CA ASP A 117 25.95 -11.40 -9.23
C ASP A 117 25.79 -9.91 -9.59
N GLN A 118 25.33 -9.08 -8.64
CA GLN A 118 25.07 -7.63 -8.79
C GLN A 118 24.03 -7.27 -9.85
N SER A 119 23.22 -8.23 -10.31
CA SER A 119 22.14 -7.96 -11.27
C SER A 119 20.96 -7.21 -10.66
N ARG A 120 20.88 -7.14 -9.32
CA ARG A 120 19.76 -6.52 -8.59
C ARG A 120 20.20 -5.75 -7.37
N VAL A 121 19.47 -4.67 -7.10
CA VAL A 121 19.63 -3.84 -5.91
C VAL A 121 18.24 -3.52 -5.34
N PHE A 122 18.07 -3.71 -4.04
CA PHE A 122 16.84 -3.43 -3.32
C PHE A 122 17.12 -2.62 -2.05
N ASN A 123 16.24 -1.67 -1.75
CA ASN A 123 16.33 -0.91 -0.52
C ASN A 123 15.84 -1.74 0.68
N ILE A 124 16.46 -1.52 1.83
CA ILE A 124 15.99 -1.98 3.13
C ILE A 124 15.84 -0.77 4.03
N ILE A 125 14.66 -0.64 4.63
CA ILE A 125 14.39 0.31 5.70
C ILE A 125 13.83 -0.48 6.88
N ALA A 126 14.50 -0.42 8.03
CA ALA A 126 14.02 -1.07 9.23
C ALA A 126 14.23 -0.20 10.48
N PHE A 127 13.40 -0.41 11.49
CA PHE A 127 13.40 0.37 12.73
C PHE A 127 13.73 -0.55 13.91
N PRO A 128 14.47 -0.07 14.92
CA PRO A 128 14.68 -0.81 16.16
C PRO A 128 13.34 -1.28 16.71
N ASN A 129 13.23 -2.56 17.08
CA ASN A 129 11.98 -3.13 17.59
C ASN A 129 11.44 -2.37 18.83
N SER A 130 12.35 -1.75 19.60
CA SER A 130 12.00 -0.86 20.71
C SER A 130 11.21 0.39 20.31
N LEU A 131 11.39 0.91 19.09
CA LEU A 131 10.69 2.09 18.57
C LEU A 131 9.38 1.75 17.86
N ILE A 132 9.23 0.50 17.38
CA ILE A 132 8.02 0.06 16.67
C ILE A 132 6.80 0.04 17.58
N LYS A 133 6.99 -0.17 18.89
CA LYS A 133 5.92 -0.14 19.91
C LYS A 133 5.22 1.22 20.07
N ILE A 134 5.66 2.28 19.39
CA ILE A 134 5.05 3.63 19.45
C ILE A 134 4.09 3.91 18.27
N LYS A 135 4.01 3.05 17.23
CA LYS A 135 3.19 3.31 16.03
C LYS A 135 1.98 2.37 15.94
N ASN A 136 0.87 2.74 16.59
CA ASN A 136 -0.44 2.08 16.42
C ASN A 136 -1.22 2.67 15.23
N PHE A 137 -0.56 3.04 14.14
CA PHE A 137 -1.30 3.44 12.95
C PHE A 137 -1.96 2.21 12.34
N LYS A 138 -3.27 2.25 12.19
CA LYS A 138 -4.03 1.20 11.51
C LYS A 138 -4.31 1.63 10.08
N PRO A 139 -4.00 0.80 9.07
CA PRO A 139 -4.37 1.08 7.70
C PRO A 139 -5.84 1.44 7.56
N ASN A 140 -6.13 2.44 6.73
CA ASN A 140 -7.45 3.03 6.66
C ASN A 140 -7.73 3.64 5.29
N SER A 141 -8.98 3.57 4.85
CA SER A 141 -9.46 4.21 3.63
C SER A 141 -10.42 5.34 3.97
N GLU A 142 -10.20 6.51 3.38
CA GLU A 142 -10.91 7.73 3.71
C GLU A 142 -11.43 8.39 2.43
N TYR A 143 -12.64 8.93 2.51
CA TYR A 143 -13.21 9.78 1.48
C TYR A 143 -13.28 11.23 2.00
N ILE A 144 -12.48 12.11 1.41
CA ILE A 144 -12.23 13.47 1.90
C ILE A 144 -12.72 14.48 0.86
N GLN A 145 -13.49 15.47 1.29
CA GLN A 145 -13.91 16.60 0.47
C GLN A 145 -13.08 17.84 0.81
N ILE A 146 -12.38 18.41 -0.16
CA ILE A 146 -11.66 19.68 -0.04
C ILE A 146 -12.53 20.80 -0.61
N ALA A 147 -12.79 21.83 0.20
CA ALA A 147 -13.62 22.97 -0.16
C ALA A 147 -12.86 24.03 -0.98
N SER A 148 -12.21 23.60 -2.05
CA SER A 148 -11.61 24.49 -3.05
C SER A 148 -12.61 24.88 -4.14
N THR A 149 -12.18 25.74 -5.07
CA THR A 149 -12.95 26.11 -6.25
C THR A 149 -12.14 25.80 -7.51
N PRO A 150 -12.52 24.78 -8.31
CA PRO A 150 -13.56 23.79 -8.05
C PRO A 150 -13.24 22.88 -6.85
N PRO A 151 -14.25 22.24 -6.23
CA PRO A 151 -14.04 21.32 -5.12
C PRO A 151 -13.28 20.07 -5.58
N VAL A 152 -12.56 19.44 -4.65
CA VAL A 152 -11.84 18.19 -4.88
C VAL A 152 -12.37 17.13 -3.92
N SER A 153 -12.69 15.95 -4.45
CA SER A 153 -12.98 14.76 -3.66
C SER A 153 -11.79 13.81 -3.76
N ILE A 154 -11.34 13.25 -2.64
CA ILE A 154 -10.21 12.34 -2.58
C ILE A 154 -10.65 11.06 -1.90
N SER A 155 -10.56 9.94 -2.61
CA SER A 155 -10.52 8.61 -1.99
C SER A 155 -9.07 8.24 -1.77
N VAL A 156 -8.66 8.07 -0.51
CA VAL A 156 -7.27 7.77 -0.12
C VAL A 156 -7.23 6.50 0.71
N GLN A 157 -6.27 5.62 0.40
CA GLN A 157 -5.85 4.53 1.25
C GLN A 157 -4.52 4.91 1.90
N LYS A 158 -4.46 4.77 3.22
CA LYS A 158 -3.27 5.06 4.02
C LYS A 158 -2.76 3.76 4.63
N MET A 159 -1.50 3.46 4.39
CA MET A 159 -0.87 2.21 4.80
C MET A 159 0.07 2.44 5.99
N ASP A 160 0.28 1.39 6.79
CA ASP A 160 1.10 1.43 8.00
C ASP A 160 2.61 1.52 7.76
N TYR A 161 3.05 1.22 6.55
CA TYR A 161 4.40 1.49 6.06
C TYR A 161 4.58 2.90 5.48
N GLY A 162 3.58 3.78 5.60
CA GLY A 162 3.72 5.21 5.30
C GLY A 162 3.47 5.62 3.86
N ILE A 163 2.91 4.73 3.03
CA ILE A 163 2.45 5.05 1.68
C ILE A 163 0.97 5.49 1.74
N VAL A 164 0.64 6.50 0.95
CA VAL A 164 -0.75 6.85 0.64
C VAL A 164 -0.98 6.75 -0.86
N SER A 165 -2.13 6.23 -1.26
CA SER A 165 -2.50 6.12 -2.68
C SER A 165 -4.00 6.26 -2.82
N GLY A 166 -4.46 6.54 -4.03
CA GLY A 166 -5.90 6.54 -4.31
C GLY A 166 -6.25 7.36 -5.54
N ILE A 167 -7.46 7.92 -5.51
CA ILE A 167 -8.05 8.60 -6.65
C ILE A 167 -8.60 9.95 -6.20
N ALA A 168 -8.20 11.00 -6.89
CA ALA A 168 -8.75 12.34 -6.75
C ALA A 168 -9.74 12.61 -7.88
N HIS A 169 -10.83 13.27 -7.55
CA HIS A 169 -11.83 13.73 -8.49
C HIS A 169 -11.94 15.26 -8.41
N ARG A 170 -11.77 15.95 -9.54
CA ARG A 170 -11.85 17.40 -9.65
C ARG A 170 -12.36 17.80 -11.02
N ASN A 171 -13.48 18.54 -11.06
CA ASN A 171 -14.03 19.11 -12.29
C ASN A 171 -14.20 18.06 -13.41
N ALA A 172 -14.90 16.96 -13.12
CA ALA A 172 -15.15 15.83 -14.01
C ALA A 172 -13.91 15.01 -14.42
N VAL A 173 -12.75 15.24 -13.80
CA VAL A 173 -11.53 14.48 -14.06
C VAL A 173 -11.16 13.65 -12.84
N TYR A 174 -10.97 12.35 -13.06
CA TYR A 174 -10.43 11.42 -12.08
C TYR A 174 -8.94 11.23 -12.36
N THR A 175 -8.12 11.27 -11.31
CA THR A 175 -6.68 11.06 -11.43
C THR A 175 -6.21 10.19 -10.28
N ARG A 176 -5.43 9.16 -10.62
CA ARG A 176 -4.70 8.37 -9.63
C ARG A 176 -3.56 9.16 -9.02
N PHE A 177 -3.28 8.90 -7.76
CA PHE A 177 -2.13 9.49 -7.09
C PHE A 177 -1.44 8.50 -6.16
N GLU A 178 -0.17 8.77 -5.94
CA GLU A 178 0.64 8.16 -4.90
C GLU A 178 1.28 9.27 -4.05
N GLY A 179 1.61 8.93 -2.82
CA GLY A 179 2.10 9.86 -1.84
C GLY A 179 2.71 9.15 -0.65
N TYR A 180 3.11 9.94 0.35
CA TYR A 180 3.76 9.43 1.54
C TYR A 180 3.35 10.22 2.78
N CYS A 181 3.28 9.50 3.89
CA CYS A 181 3.09 10.07 5.22
C CYS A 181 4.36 10.83 5.65
N LEU A 182 4.16 11.98 6.28
CA LEU A 182 5.23 12.83 6.83
C LEU A 182 5.47 12.58 8.32
N ASP A 183 4.59 11.82 8.97
CA ASP A 183 4.66 11.47 10.37
C ASP A 183 4.33 9.98 10.61
N GLY A 184 4.57 9.51 11.84
CA GLY A 184 4.38 8.10 12.21
C GLY A 184 2.93 7.64 12.34
N THR A 185 1.96 8.57 12.28
CA THR A 185 0.52 8.31 12.40
C THR A 185 -0.24 8.62 11.11
N CYS A 186 0.47 8.96 10.02
CA CYS A 186 -0.11 9.45 8.77
C CYS A 186 -1.17 10.56 8.95
N SER A 187 -1.00 11.38 9.99
CA SER A 187 -1.86 12.55 10.21
C SER A 187 -1.43 13.71 9.31
N ILE A 188 -0.19 13.67 8.81
CA ILE A 188 0.32 14.56 7.79
C ILE A 188 0.80 13.73 6.61
N TRP A 189 0.39 14.06 5.39
CA TRP A 189 0.85 13.35 4.19
C TRP A 189 0.86 14.25 2.97
N ASN A 190 1.68 13.90 1.98
CA ASN A 190 1.84 14.62 0.74
C ASN A 190 1.51 13.74 -0.46
N THR A 191 0.94 14.33 -1.50
CA THR A 191 0.76 13.69 -2.81
C THR A 191 0.81 14.70 -3.95
N VAL A 192 0.72 14.23 -5.18
CA VAL A 192 0.55 15.02 -6.39
C VAL A 192 -0.68 14.51 -7.13
N ILE A 193 -1.63 15.39 -7.39
CA ILE A 193 -2.79 15.11 -8.26
C ILE A 193 -2.64 15.92 -9.56
N GLN A 194 -3.53 15.71 -10.54
CA GLN A 194 -3.51 16.48 -11.78
C GLN A 194 -4.71 17.43 -11.87
N ASN A 195 -4.48 18.60 -12.47
CA ASN A 195 -5.55 19.45 -12.97
C ASN A 195 -6.19 18.82 -14.22
N PRO A 196 -7.42 19.25 -14.60
CA PRO A 196 -8.04 18.83 -15.87
C PRO A 196 -7.19 19.08 -17.12
N GLY A 197 -6.25 20.04 -17.07
CA GLY A 197 -5.28 20.30 -18.14
C GLY A 197 -3.97 19.51 -18.02
N GLY A 198 -3.88 18.51 -17.14
CA GLY A 198 -2.70 17.67 -16.91
C GLY A 198 -1.62 18.27 -16.01
N ALA A 199 -1.68 19.57 -15.69
CA ALA A 199 -0.70 20.22 -14.82
C ALA A 199 -0.75 19.63 -13.39
N PRO A 200 0.41 19.27 -12.79
CA PRO A 200 0.46 18.70 -11.46
C PRO A 200 0.10 19.72 -10.38
N ILE A 201 -0.62 19.28 -9.34
CA ILE A 201 -0.93 20.03 -8.12
C ILE A 201 -0.34 19.27 -6.95
N ARG A 202 0.53 19.93 -6.17
CA ARG A 202 1.02 19.37 -4.92
C ARG A 202 -0.05 19.54 -3.84
N VAL A 203 -0.40 18.45 -3.18
CA VAL A 203 -1.37 18.45 -2.09
C VAL A 203 -0.69 17.98 -0.83
N GLN A 204 -0.71 18.80 0.21
CA GLN A 204 -0.38 18.40 1.57
C GLN A 204 -1.65 18.37 2.39
N MET A 205 -1.86 17.27 3.10
CA MET A 205 -2.99 17.10 4.00
C MET A 205 -2.49 17.02 5.42
N ARG A 206 -3.16 17.76 6.31
CA ARG A 206 -2.91 17.72 7.75
C ARG A 206 -4.23 17.52 8.49
N GLN A 207 -4.36 16.39 9.16
CA GLN A 207 -5.50 16.08 10.01
C GLN A 207 -5.51 17.00 11.22
N HIS A 208 -6.64 17.65 11.47
CA HIS A 208 -6.84 18.48 12.66
C HIS A 208 -7.54 17.69 13.76
N ASP A 209 -8.54 16.89 13.40
CA ASP A 209 -9.27 15.99 14.28
C ASP A 209 -9.82 14.77 13.51
N ALA A 210 -10.71 13.99 14.13
CA ALA A 210 -11.26 12.77 13.55
C ALA A 210 -12.09 13.00 12.27
N GLN A 211 -12.57 14.22 12.00
CA GLN A 211 -13.46 14.53 10.88
C GLN A 211 -12.94 15.64 9.97
N THR A 212 -11.92 16.40 10.39
CA THR A 212 -11.47 17.57 9.64
C THR A 212 -9.98 17.52 9.30
N TYR A 213 -9.70 18.09 8.14
CA TYR A 213 -8.38 18.25 7.55
C TYR A 213 -8.16 19.71 7.16
N LYS A 214 -6.89 20.09 7.12
CA LYS A 214 -6.40 21.24 6.38
C LYS A 214 -5.65 20.74 5.15
N ALA A 215 -6.10 21.14 3.97
CA ALA A 215 -5.43 20.85 2.71
C ALA A 215 -4.62 22.08 2.28
N VAL A 216 -3.37 21.89 1.89
CA VAL A 216 -2.56 22.91 1.22
C VAL A 216 -2.40 22.50 -0.24
N MET A 217 -2.92 23.31 -1.16
CA MET A 217 -2.83 23.10 -2.61
C MET A 217 -2.35 24.38 -3.26
N ASP A 218 -1.28 24.31 -4.06
CA ASP A 218 -0.65 25.46 -4.72
C ASP A 218 -0.43 26.64 -3.76
N GLU A 219 0.16 26.34 -2.60
CA GLU A 219 0.48 27.30 -1.51
C GLU A 219 -0.74 27.96 -0.83
N LYS A 220 -1.97 27.51 -1.14
CA LYS A 220 -3.21 28.00 -0.52
C LYS A 220 -3.80 26.94 0.40
N GLU A 221 -4.32 27.39 1.54
CA GLU A 221 -4.97 26.52 2.53
C GLU A 221 -6.48 26.44 2.29
N TYR A 222 -7.02 25.23 2.36
CA TYR A 222 -8.43 24.93 2.21
C TYR A 222 -8.90 24.05 3.37
N PRO A 223 -10.11 24.29 3.90
CA PRO A 223 -10.73 23.34 4.80
C PRO A 223 -11.12 22.09 4.03
N ALA A 224 -10.97 20.94 4.69
CA ALA A 224 -11.37 19.66 4.16
C ALA A 224 -12.06 18.82 5.22
N SER A 225 -13.01 18.00 4.81
CA SER A 225 -13.84 17.19 5.70
C SER A 225 -13.82 15.72 5.28
N LEU A 226 -13.66 14.84 6.25
CA LEU A 226 -13.89 13.41 6.09
C LEU A 226 -15.39 13.16 5.95
N THR A 227 -15.77 12.41 4.92
CA THR A 227 -17.17 12.06 4.63
C THR A 227 -17.43 10.58 4.77
N ALA A 228 -16.40 9.75 4.62
CA ALA A 228 -16.46 8.32 4.91
C ALA A 228 -15.10 7.81 5.37
N ASN A 229 -15.13 6.78 6.23
CA ASN A 229 -13.96 6.21 6.88
C ASN A 229 -14.11 4.70 7.02
N PHE A 230 -13.20 3.93 6.44
CA PHE A 230 -13.27 2.47 6.38
C PHE A 230 -11.95 1.86 6.80
N PRO A 231 -11.89 1.13 7.93
CA PRO A 231 -10.70 0.36 8.29
C PRO A 231 -10.27 -0.54 7.13
N LEU A 232 -8.98 -0.62 6.85
CA LEU A 232 -8.48 -1.54 5.83
C LEU A 232 -8.15 -2.89 6.46
N VAL A 233 -8.59 -3.96 5.81
CA VAL A 233 -8.09 -5.30 6.04
C VAL A 233 -6.88 -5.50 5.15
N VAL A 234 -5.78 -5.95 5.76
CA VAL A 234 -4.54 -6.27 5.06
C VAL A 234 -4.28 -7.76 5.23
N ARG A 235 -4.20 -8.48 4.11
CA ARG A 235 -3.81 -9.90 4.06
C ARG A 235 -2.48 -9.99 3.33
N GLN A 236 -1.49 -10.63 3.95
CA GLN A 236 -0.13 -10.72 3.41
C GLN A 236 0.37 -12.17 3.42
N PHE A 237 1.07 -12.50 2.35
CA PHE A 237 1.82 -13.72 2.17
C PHE A 237 3.15 -13.32 1.59
N ASP A 238 4.21 -13.71 2.26
CA ASP A 238 5.56 -13.50 1.79
C ASP A 238 6.37 -14.77 1.95
N ASN A 239 7.33 -14.95 1.07
CA ASN A 239 8.42 -15.88 1.27
C ASN A 239 9.67 -15.31 0.57
N SER A 240 10.76 -16.08 0.63
CA SER A 240 12.00 -15.74 -0.05
C SER A 240 11.86 -15.60 -1.58
N LYS A 241 10.79 -16.12 -2.20
CA LYS A 241 10.56 -16.08 -3.67
C LYS A 241 9.76 -14.87 -4.11
N GLY A 242 8.76 -14.47 -3.34
CA GLY A 242 7.83 -13.43 -3.75
C GLY A 242 6.93 -12.92 -2.63
N PHE A 243 6.12 -11.94 -3.00
CA PHE A 243 5.22 -11.24 -2.10
C PHE A 243 3.83 -11.17 -2.72
N LEU A 244 2.82 -11.39 -1.90
CA LEU A 244 1.42 -11.20 -2.21
C LEU A 244 0.76 -10.42 -1.07
N ASP A 245 0.18 -9.27 -1.41
CA ASP A 245 -0.71 -8.53 -0.53
C ASP A 245 -2.12 -8.40 -1.11
N PHE A 246 -3.09 -8.30 -0.21
CA PHE A 246 -4.44 -7.88 -0.49
C PHE A 246 -4.88 -6.83 0.50
N ILE A 247 -5.42 -5.72 -0.01
CA ILE A 247 -5.86 -4.58 0.79
C ILE A 247 -7.30 -4.22 0.41
N TYR A 248 -8.22 -4.23 1.36
CA TYR A 248 -9.61 -3.85 1.06
C TYR A 248 -10.28 -3.18 2.24
N PRO A 249 -11.21 -2.22 2.00
CA PRO A 249 -11.94 -1.56 3.06
C PRO A 249 -12.95 -2.51 3.67
N GLN A 250 -13.05 -2.51 4.99
CA GLN A 250 -14.11 -3.20 5.71
C GLN A 250 -15.36 -2.33 5.70
N LEU A 251 -16.46 -2.86 5.18
CA LEU A 251 -17.74 -2.16 5.15
C LEU A 251 -18.71 -2.81 6.14
N GLU A 252 -19.63 -2.02 6.69
CA GLU A 252 -20.70 -2.53 7.54
C GLU A 252 -21.82 -3.21 6.71
N SER A 253 -21.46 -4.23 5.92
CA SER A 253 -22.35 -4.91 4.97
C SER A 253 -22.00 -6.39 4.85
N LYS A 254 -22.97 -7.28 5.14
CA LYS A 254 -22.71 -8.73 5.08
C LYS A 254 -22.51 -9.20 3.65
N THR A 255 -23.24 -8.62 2.71
CA THR A 255 -23.15 -8.99 1.30
C THR A 255 -21.84 -8.51 0.68
N TYR A 256 -21.36 -7.32 1.05
CA TYR A 256 -20.02 -6.86 0.65
C TYR A 256 -18.93 -7.78 1.20
N GLU A 257 -18.96 -8.09 2.50
CA GLU A 257 -17.96 -8.96 3.13
C GLU A 257 -17.93 -10.35 2.47
N ALA A 258 -19.10 -10.91 2.13
CA ALA A 258 -19.18 -12.17 1.39
C ALA A 258 -18.63 -12.06 -0.04
N TRP A 259 -18.97 -10.97 -0.77
CA TRP A 259 -18.48 -10.72 -2.13
C TRP A 259 -16.95 -10.55 -2.15
N VAL A 260 -16.41 -9.67 -1.30
CA VAL A 260 -14.97 -9.37 -1.26
C VAL A 260 -14.18 -10.59 -0.78
N SER A 261 -14.67 -11.33 0.22
CA SER A 261 -14.00 -12.54 0.70
C SER A 261 -13.92 -13.60 -0.39
N ASN A 262 -15.02 -13.85 -1.12
CA ASN A 262 -15.02 -14.81 -2.22
C ASN A 262 -14.05 -14.41 -3.34
N TRP A 263 -14.00 -13.11 -3.68
CA TRP A 263 -13.09 -12.59 -4.70
C TRP A 263 -11.61 -12.67 -4.26
N VAL A 264 -11.32 -12.25 -3.02
CA VAL A 264 -9.99 -12.29 -2.41
C VAL A 264 -9.54 -13.74 -2.24
N ASP A 265 -10.35 -14.66 -1.71
CA ASP A 265 -9.93 -16.04 -1.47
C ASP A 265 -9.58 -16.77 -2.78
N LYS A 266 -10.37 -16.55 -3.83
CA LYS A 266 -10.11 -17.12 -5.16
C LYS A 266 -8.78 -16.62 -5.74
N THR A 267 -8.55 -15.32 -5.70
CA THR A 267 -7.34 -14.70 -6.25
C THR A 267 -6.11 -14.95 -5.36
N TRP A 268 -6.31 -15.02 -4.04
CA TRP A 268 -5.30 -15.38 -3.06
C TRP A 268 -4.73 -16.78 -3.30
N ALA A 269 -5.61 -17.77 -3.43
CA ALA A 269 -5.21 -19.15 -3.67
C ALA A 269 -4.37 -19.28 -4.96
N GLU A 270 -4.73 -18.52 -5.99
CA GLU A 270 -3.97 -18.45 -7.24
C GLU A 270 -2.61 -17.78 -7.08
N GLY A 271 -2.54 -16.63 -6.40
CA GLY A 271 -1.29 -15.92 -6.15
C GLY A 271 -0.31 -16.74 -5.30
N VAL A 272 -0.81 -17.37 -4.23
CA VAL A 272 0.02 -18.27 -3.40
C VAL A 272 0.49 -19.46 -4.22
N LYS A 273 -0.38 -20.10 -5.00
CA LYS A 273 0.00 -21.21 -5.89
C LYS A 273 1.08 -20.77 -6.89
N TYR A 274 0.93 -19.59 -7.48
CA TYR A 274 1.92 -19.02 -8.39
C TYR A 274 3.29 -18.86 -7.69
N ILE A 275 3.35 -18.12 -6.58
CA ILE A 275 4.60 -17.83 -5.86
C ILE A 275 5.27 -19.12 -5.36
N THR A 276 4.49 -20.08 -4.86
CA THR A 276 5.03 -21.35 -4.33
C THR A 276 5.54 -22.28 -5.43
N SER A 277 4.97 -22.21 -6.64
CA SER A 277 5.38 -23.02 -7.80
C SER A 277 6.69 -22.56 -8.45
N LEU A 278 7.18 -21.37 -8.12
CA LEU A 278 8.45 -20.86 -8.63
C LEU A 278 9.60 -21.77 -8.17
N ASN A 279 10.47 -22.15 -9.10
CA ASN A 279 11.62 -22.98 -8.80
C ASN A 279 12.57 -22.24 -7.82
N GLU A 280 13.20 -23.00 -6.94
CA GLU A 280 14.27 -22.48 -6.09
C GLU A 280 15.53 -22.30 -6.93
N THR A 281 15.64 -21.17 -7.64
CA THR A 281 16.94 -20.77 -8.15
C THR A 281 17.58 -19.85 -7.10
N ASP A 282 18.52 -20.43 -6.36
CA ASP A 282 19.32 -19.73 -5.35
C ASP A 282 19.93 -18.45 -5.96
N GLY A 283 19.39 -17.30 -5.56
CA GLY A 283 19.95 -15.97 -5.83
C GLY A 283 19.28 -15.19 -6.96
N ILE A 284 19.13 -15.77 -8.15
CA ILE A 284 18.76 -15.02 -9.37
C ILE A 284 17.26 -14.81 -9.51
N GLU A 285 16.34 -15.41 -8.75
CA GLU A 285 14.89 -15.14 -8.86
C GLU A 285 14.25 -14.67 -7.55
N ARG A 286 15.07 -14.43 -6.53
CA ARG A 286 14.63 -13.93 -5.22
C ARG A 286 13.99 -12.55 -5.34
N LEU A 287 12.81 -12.38 -4.73
CA LEU A 287 12.06 -11.12 -4.63
C LEU A 287 11.65 -10.49 -5.99
N VAL A 288 11.61 -11.28 -7.07
CA VAL A 288 11.20 -10.79 -8.39
C VAL A 288 9.69 -10.72 -8.51
N HIS A 289 9.00 -11.61 -7.80
CA HIS A 289 7.60 -11.86 -8.02
C HIS A 289 6.76 -11.14 -6.98
N ARG A 290 6.07 -10.11 -7.46
CA ARG A 290 5.04 -9.42 -6.70
C ARG A 290 3.70 -9.65 -7.37
N SER A 291 2.77 -10.11 -6.55
CA SER A 291 1.36 -10.06 -6.85
C SER A 291 0.73 -9.08 -5.86
N SER A 292 -0.29 -8.35 -6.26
CA SER A 292 -0.97 -7.42 -5.37
C SER A 292 -2.43 -7.35 -5.74
N GLY A 293 -3.30 -7.27 -4.74
CA GLY A 293 -4.70 -6.98 -4.93
C GLY A 293 -5.17 -5.87 -4.02
N TRP A 294 -6.05 -5.04 -4.53
CA TRP A 294 -6.62 -3.96 -3.73
C TRP A 294 -8.05 -3.64 -4.17
N VAL A 295 -8.86 -3.14 -3.24
CA VAL A 295 -10.21 -2.68 -3.51
C VAL A 295 -10.30 -1.19 -3.26
N GLU A 296 -10.60 -0.43 -4.29
CA GLU A 296 -10.71 1.03 -4.24
C GLU A 296 -12.17 1.44 -4.20
N ILE A 297 -12.52 2.35 -3.30
CA ILE A 297 -13.81 3.04 -3.32
C ILE A 297 -13.65 4.25 -4.21
N LEU A 298 -14.43 4.33 -5.27
CA LEU A 298 -14.40 5.47 -6.19
C LEU A 298 -15.35 6.57 -5.73
N ASP A 299 -16.49 6.18 -5.16
CA ASP A 299 -17.47 7.11 -4.62
C ASP A 299 -18.30 6.45 -3.50
N ALA A 300 -18.67 7.26 -2.50
CA ALA A 300 -19.43 6.84 -1.34
C ALA A 300 -20.53 7.87 -1.05
N GLY A 301 -21.76 7.53 -1.47
CA GLY A 301 -22.96 8.32 -1.19
C GLY A 301 -23.60 7.94 0.14
N GLU A 302 -24.75 8.55 0.45
CA GLU A 302 -25.55 8.15 1.61
C GLU A 302 -26.08 6.72 1.44
N ASP A 303 -26.66 6.42 0.26
CA ASP A 303 -27.35 5.16 -0.01
C ASP A 303 -26.49 4.07 -0.70
N TYR A 304 -25.26 4.39 -1.11
CA TYR A 304 -24.41 3.43 -1.85
C TYR A 304 -22.91 3.59 -1.56
N VAL A 305 -22.16 2.56 -1.91
CA VAL A 305 -20.70 2.58 -2.09
C VAL A 305 -20.39 1.92 -3.43
N SER A 306 -19.55 2.54 -4.23
CA SER A 306 -19.18 2.03 -5.55
C SER A 306 -17.68 2.06 -5.75
N GLY A 307 -17.13 1.04 -6.39
CA GLY A 307 -15.69 0.90 -6.50
C GLY A 307 -15.23 -0.25 -7.37
N LEU A 308 -13.96 -0.61 -7.21
CA LEU A 308 -13.25 -1.54 -8.06
C LEU A 308 -12.29 -2.40 -7.27
N ALA A 309 -12.40 -3.70 -7.42
CA ALA A 309 -11.37 -4.64 -7.02
C ALA A 309 -10.38 -4.82 -8.18
N THR A 310 -9.08 -4.73 -7.92
CA THR A 310 -8.01 -4.96 -8.89
C THR A 310 -7.02 -5.98 -8.32
N TYR A 311 -6.64 -6.98 -9.10
CA TYR A 311 -5.60 -7.94 -8.77
C TYR A 311 -4.61 -8.02 -9.93
N ILE A 312 -3.32 -7.89 -9.61
CA ILE A 312 -2.22 -8.02 -10.55
C ILE A 312 -1.30 -9.16 -10.11
N ASN A 313 -0.88 -9.94 -11.09
CA ASN A 313 0.10 -11.01 -10.98
C ASN A 313 0.95 -10.96 -12.26
N PRO A 314 2.24 -11.35 -12.26
CA PRO A 314 2.99 -11.43 -13.51
C PRO A 314 2.24 -12.29 -14.54
N GLY A 315 1.82 -11.65 -15.64
CA GLY A 315 1.06 -12.29 -16.72
C GLY A 315 -0.45 -12.41 -16.52
N SER A 316 -1.04 -11.89 -15.43
CA SER A 316 -2.49 -11.90 -15.23
C SER A 316 -2.97 -10.67 -14.46
N THR A 317 -3.93 -9.95 -15.05
CA THR A 317 -4.68 -8.86 -14.41
C THR A 317 -6.15 -9.26 -14.29
N ARG A 318 -6.77 -8.99 -13.14
CA ARG A 318 -8.22 -9.15 -12.93
C ARG A 318 -8.79 -7.90 -12.31
N ARG A 319 -9.97 -7.50 -12.78
CA ARG A 319 -10.74 -6.42 -12.15
C ARG A 319 -12.20 -6.77 -12.05
N GLU A 320 -12.85 -6.27 -11.01
CA GLU A 320 -14.29 -6.43 -10.79
C GLU A 320 -14.88 -5.18 -10.14
N CYS A 321 -15.81 -4.53 -10.85
CA CYS A 321 -16.57 -3.40 -10.30
C CYS A 321 -17.60 -3.90 -9.30
N PHE A 322 -17.87 -3.09 -8.28
CA PHE A 322 -18.99 -3.34 -7.37
C PHE A 322 -19.79 -2.07 -7.13
N VAL A 323 -21.08 -2.28 -6.86
CA VAL A 323 -22.00 -1.25 -6.35
C VAL A 323 -22.78 -1.88 -5.20
N LEU A 324 -22.45 -1.47 -3.98
CA LEU A 324 -23.20 -1.81 -2.78
C LEU A 324 -24.33 -0.79 -2.60
N LEU A 325 -25.58 -1.26 -2.59
CA LEU A 325 -26.69 -0.47 -2.06
C LEU A 325 -26.80 -0.72 -0.56
N LYS A 326 -26.55 0.30 0.26
CA LYS A 326 -26.40 0.13 1.71
C LYS A 326 -27.69 -0.27 2.39
N LYS A 327 -28.81 0.33 1.99
CA LYS A 327 -30.12 0.11 2.61
C LYS A 327 -30.62 -1.31 2.38
N GLU A 328 -30.46 -1.80 1.15
CA GLU A 328 -30.86 -3.15 0.77
C GLU A 328 -29.83 -4.22 1.14
N ASP A 329 -28.60 -3.81 1.49
CA ASP A 329 -27.43 -4.67 1.70
C ASP A 329 -27.21 -5.63 0.53
N ILE A 330 -27.20 -5.09 -0.70
CA ILE A 330 -26.99 -5.86 -1.93
C ILE A 330 -25.84 -5.33 -2.76
N ILE A 331 -25.04 -6.24 -3.32
CA ILE A 331 -24.08 -5.93 -4.39
C ILE A 331 -24.80 -6.12 -5.72
N LEU A 332 -24.92 -5.04 -6.49
CA LEU A 332 -25.55 -5.08 -7.81
C LEU A 332 -24.60 -5.62 -8.87
N PRO A 333 -24.96 -6.70 -9.59
CA PRO A 333 -24.23 -7.11 -10.77
C PRO A 333 -24.32 -6.05 -11.87
N THR A 334 -23.25 -5.84 -12.63
CA THR A 334 -23.23 -4.88 -13.76
C THR A 334 -24.37 -5.13 -14.76
N SER A 335 -24.70 -6.40 -15.03
CA SER A 335 -25.80 -6.79 -15.91
C SER A 335 -27.18 -6.38 -15.38
N GLU A 336 -27.36 -6.29 -14.06
CA GLU A 336 -28.61 -5.80 -13.48
C GLU A 336 -28.68 -4.27 -13.53
N LEU A 337 -27.54 -3.60 -13.41
CA LEU A 337 -27.41 -2.15 -13.36
C LEU A 337 -27.67 -1.47 -14.73
N ILE A 338 -27.17 -2.04 -15.82
CA ILE A 338 -27.26 -1.46 -17.17
C ILE A 338 -28.59 -1.76 -17.88
N ASN A 339 -29.08 -0.83 -18.70
CA ASN A 339 -30.31 -0.99 -19.49
C ASN A 339 -30.21 -2.16 -20.47
N THR A 340 -29.19 -2.15 -21.34
CA THR A 340 -28.91 -3.22 -22.31
C THR A 340 -27.40 -3.37 -22.52
N ALA A 341 -26.97 -4.54 -23.00
CA ALA A 341 -25.58 -4.75 -23.41
C ALA A 341 -25.15 -3.84 -24.58
N SER A 342 -26.10 -3.40 -25.42
CA SER A 342 -25.80 -2.43 -26.50
C SER A 342 -25.47 -1.05 -25.96
N ASP A 343 -26.05 -0.65 -24.82
CA ASP A 343 -25.80 0.67 -24.24
C ASP A 343 -24.41 0.75 -23.63
N LEU A 344 -23.86 -0.37 -23.14
CA LEU A 344 -22.46 -0.45 -22.72
C LEU A 344 -21.50 -0.15 -23.88
N LYS A 345 -21.73 -0.70 -25.07
CA LYS A 345 -20.91 -0.41 -26.26
C LYS A 345 -20.99 1.06 -26.68
N LYS A 346 -22.17 1.69 -26.54
CA LYS A 346 -22.33 3.13 -26.80
C LYS A 346 -21.57 3.96 -25.77
N ALA A 347 -21.63 3.57 -24.49
CA ALA A 347 -20.91 4.22 -23.40
C ALA A 347 -19.39 4.15 -23.59
N GLU A 348 -18.87 3.00 -24.00
CA GLU A 348 -17.47 2.83 -24.39
C GLU A 348 -17.08 3.80 -25.53
N ALA A 349 -17.87 3.86 -26.60
CA ALA A 349 -17.62 4.78 -27.71
C ALA A 349 -17.68 6.27 -27.28
N LEU A 350 -18.48 6.62 -26.28
CA LEU A 350 -18.51 7.96 -25.70
C LEU A 350 -17.26 8.24 -24.87
N ALA A 351 -16.79 7.29 -24.06
CA ALA A 351 -15.57 7.42 -23.27
C ALA A 351 -14.34 7.67 -24.16
N PHE A 352 -14.21 6.95 -25.28
CA PHE A 352 -13.16 7.22 -26.28
C PHE A 352 -13.21 8.66 -26.81
N LYS A 353 -14.39 9.22 -27.08
CA LYS A 353 -14.52 10.61 -27.58
C LYS A 353 -14.10 11.66 -26.56
N ILE A 354 -14.21 11.37 -25.27
CA ILE A 354 -13.78 12.27 -24.18
C ILE A 354 -12.25 12.31 -24.08
N SER A 355 -11.56 11.26 -24.52
CA SER A 355 -10.12 11.07 -24.29
C SER A 355 -9.26 12.17 -24.91
N GLY A 356 -9.79 12.95 -25.87
CA GLY A 356 -9.03 13.94 -26.63
C GLY A 356 -8.01 13.26 -27.55
N PRO A 357 -7.40 14.01 -28.49
CA PRO A 357 -6.33 13.45 -29.31
C PRO A 357 -5.10 13.18 -28.42
N GLN A 358 -4.65 11.93 -28.33
CA GLN A 358 -3.39 11.63 -27.68
C GLN A 358 -2.25 11.82 -28.68
N THR A 359 -1.10 12.24 -28.17
CA THR A 359 0.12 12.43 -28.98
C THR A 359 0.97 11.16 -29.07
N ASP A 360 0.68 10.16 -28.24
CA ASP A 360 1.44 8.91 -28.15
C ASP A 360 0.69 7.80 -28.90
N GLU A 361 1.25 7.37 -30.04
CA GLU A 361 0.66 6.34 -30.89
C GLU A 361 0.61 4.97 -30.22
N GLU A 362 1.58 4.64 -29.35
CA GLU A 362 1.59 3.35 -28.64
C GLU A 362 0.52 3.32 -27.56
N TYR A 363 0.37 4.42 -26.82
CA TYR A 363 -0.71 4.59 -25.86
C TYR A 363 -2.09 4.49 -26.52
N GLU A 364 -2.30 5.14 -27.67
CA GLU A 364 -3.58 5.06 -28.39
C GLU A 364 -3.87 3.63 -28.89
N ALA A 365 -2.86 2.97 -29.44
CA ALA A 365 -2.99 1.58 -29.88
C ALA A 365 -3.36 0.65 -28.70
N TRP A 366 -2.74 0.87 -27.54
CA TRP A 366 -3.10 0.18 -26.31
C TRP A 366 -4.53 0.51 -25.88
N LEU A 367 -4.91 1.78 -25.80
CA LEU A 367 -6.22 2.24 -25.33
C LEU A 367 -7.35 1.67 -26.19
N HIS A 368 -7.19 1.68 -27.52
CA HIS A 368 -8.12 1.06 -28.46
C HIS A 368 -8.24 -0.46 -28.30
N LYS A 369 -7.13 -1.14 -27.98
CA LYS A 369 -7.13 -2.60 -27.73
C LYS A 369 -7.75 -2.93 -26.37
N ALA A 370 -7.46 -2.14 -25.34
CA ALA A 370 -7.92 -2.35 -23.99
C ALA A 370 -9.44 -2.15 -23.91
N GLY A 371 -9.94 -1.04 -24.47
CA GLY A 371 -11.36 -0.67 -24.44
C GLY A 371 -11.87 -0.30 -23.05
N TYR A 372 -12.96 0.45 -22.99
CA TYR A 372 -13.60 0.80 -21.73
C TYR A 372 -14.64 -0.25 -21.37
N LYS A 373 -14.32 -1.12 -20.42
CA LYS A 373 -15.12 -2.31 -20.07
C LYS A 373 -15.76 -2.23 -18.69
N TYR A 374 -15.13 -1.47 -17.79
CA TYR A 374 -15.54 -1.34 -16.40
C TYR A 374 -16.37 -0.09 -16.23
N LEU A 375 -17.44 -0.18 -15.45
CA LEU A 375 -18.34 0.94 -15.20
C LEU A 375 -18.69 1.04 -13.72
N ILE A 376 -18.59 2.25 -13.19
CA ILE A 376 -18.78 2.56 -11.77
C ILE A 376 -19.66 3.80 -11.70
N PRO A 377 -20.96 3.68 -11.36
CA PRO A 377 -21.82 4.84 -11.13
C PRO A 377 -21.35 5.62 -9.91
N THR A 378 -21.34 6.94 -10.03
CA THR A 378 -21.03 7.90 -8.98
C THR A 378 -22.12 8.97 -8.95
N ARG A 379 -22.03 9.93 -8.03
CA ARG A 379 -22.99 11.04 -7.96
C ARG A 379 -23.00 11.89 -9.24
N GLU A 380 -21.86 12.00 -9.93
CA GLU A 380 -21.70 12.89 -11.09
C GLU A 380 -21.98 12.21 -12.44
N GLY A 381 -22.00 10.88 -12.47
CA GLY A 381 -22.20 10.11 -13.68
C GLY A 381 -21.62 8.71 -13.57
N VAL A 382 -21.36 8.07 -14.69
CA VAL A 382 -20.69 6.76 -14.75
C VAL A 382 -19.24 6.97 -15.09
N VAL A 383 -18.37 6.48 -14.23
CA VAL A 383 -16.94 6.36 -14.53
C VAL A 383 -16.72 5.08 -15.32
N MET A 384 -16.11 5.22 -16.49
CA MET A 384 -15.70 4.15 -17.39
C MET A 384 -14.20 3.92 -17.24
N LEU A 385 -13.76 2.67 -17.14
CA LEU A 385 -12.35 2.33 -17.00
C LEU A 385 -11.93 1.23 -17.97
N THR A 386 -10.65 1.27 -18.32
CA THR A 386 -9.96 0.23 -19.07
C THR A 386 -9.47 -0.90 -18.15
N GLU A 387 -8.95 -1.98 -18.74
CA GLU A 387 -8.12 -2.93 -17.99
C GLU A 387 -6.84 -2.25 -17.50
N PHE A 388 -6.26 -2.77 -16.40
CA PHE A 388 -5.01 -2.24 -15.87
C PHE A 388 -3.83 -2.84 -16.65
N ASP A 389 -2.96 -1.95 -17.13
CA ASP A 389 -1.72 -2.24 -17.82
C ASP A 389 -0.53 -1.86 -16.94
N MET A 390 0.52 -2.67 -16.97
CA MET A 390 1.71 -2.44 -16.13
C MET A 390 2.56 -1.26 -16.59
N ILE A 391 2.44 -0.84 -17.85
CA ILE A 391 3.18 0.28 -18.45
C ILE A 391 2.32 1.54 -18.38
N TYR A 392 1.07 1.45 -18.84
CA TYR A 392 0.19 2.63 -18.99
C TYR A 392 -0.77 2.85 -17.83
N GLY A 393 -0.87 1.91 -16.88
CA GLY A 393 -1.89 1.94 -15.83
C GLY A 393 -3.28 1.65 -16.40
N ASP A 394 -4.31 2.32 -15.88
CA ASP A 394 -5.65 2.35 -16.46
C ASP A 394 -6.05 3.78 -16.85
N ASP A 395 -6.79 3.89 -17.93
CA ASP A 395 -7.50 5.10 -18.30
C ASP A 395 -8.88 5.16 -17.63
N ILE A 396 -9.26 6.35 -17.13
CA ILE A 396 -10.48 6.63 -16.39
C ILE A 396 -11.23 7.80 -17.02
N ARG A 397 -12.50 7.60 -17.42
CA ARG A 397 -13.34 8.64 -18.02
C ARG A 397 -14.69 8.76 -17.34
N LEU A 398 -15.09 9.98 -16.98
CA LEU A 398 -16.43 10.25 -16.50
C LEU A 398 -17.36 10.57 -17.67
N LEU A 399 -18.41 9.77 -17.85
CA LEU A 399 -19.53 10.12 -18.71
C LEU A 399 -20.38 11.19 -18.02
N SER A 400 -20.91 12.14 -18.79
CA SER A 400 -21.79 13.16 -18.22
C SER A 400 -23.03 12.51 -17.59
N LEU A 401 -23.68 13.21 -16.65
CA LEU A 401 -24.89 12.71 -16.00
C LEU A 401 -25.98 12.31 -17.02
N GLU A 402 -26.17 13.10 -18.08
CA GLU A 402 -27.16 12.81 -19.12
C GLU A 402 -26.80 11.56 -19.93
N GLN A 403 -25.52 11.37 -20.27
CA GLN A 403 -25.05 10.14 -20.93
C GLN A 403 -25.20 8.92 -20.01
N SER A 404 -24.94 9.12 -18.72
CA SER A 404 -25.00 8.09 -17.68
C SER A 404 -26.42 7.57 -17.45
N LYS A 405 -27.42 8.47 -17.49
CA LYS A 405 -28.84 8.11 -17.42
C LYS A 405 -29.29 7.23 -18.59
N LEU A 406 -28.67 7.34 -19.76
CA LEU A 406 -28.96 6.45 -20.89
C LEU A 406 -28.43 5.01 -20.67
N LEU A 407 -27.39 4.86 -19.83
CA LEU A 407 -26.75 3.57 -19.55
C LEU A 407 -27.41 2.83 -18.38
N ILE A 408 -27.70 3.54 -17.28
CA ILE A 408 -28.15 2.94 -16.02
C ILE A 408 -29.67 2.87 -15.95
N LYS A 409 -30.21 1.76 -15.44
CA LYS A 409 -31.66 1.61 -15.25
C LYS A 409 -32.21 2.68 -14.32
N LYS A 410 -33.30 3.32 -14.75
CA LYS A 410 -33.99 4.40 -14.02
C LYS A 410 -34.32 4.07 -12.57
N LYS A 411 -34.62 2.80 -12.25
CA LYS A 411 -34.93 2.36 -10.87
C LYS A 411 -33.80 2.63 -9.87
N TYR A 412 -32.55 2.77 -10.32
CA TYR A 412 -31.38 3.01 -9.46
C TYR A 412 -30.93 4.47 -9.38
N TRP A 413 -31.45 5.36 -10.25
CA TRP A 413 -30.98 6.76 -10.31
C TRP A 413 -31.07 7.48 -8.96
N ARG A 414 -32.14 7.21 -8.20
CA ARG A 414 -32.34 7.79 -6.87
C ARG A 414 -31.19 7.47 -5.90
N ASN A 415 -30.60 6.28 -5.99
CA ASN A 415 -29.51 5.86 -5.10
C ASN A 415 -28.27 6.73 -5.33
N PHE A 416 -28.06 7.21 -6.56
CA PHE A 416 -26.93 8.07 -6.93
C PHE A 416 -27.25 9.57 -6.87
N GLY A 417 -28.47 9.95 -6.45
CA GLY A 417 -28.92 11.34 -6.44
C GLY A 417 -29.22 11.92 -7.82
N TRP A 418 -29.42 11.08 -8.84
CA TRP A 418 -29.73 11.52 -10.20
C TRP A 418 -31.23 11.77 -10.32
N GLN A 419 -31.64 13.05 -10.31
CA GLN A 419 -33.04 13.46 -10.50
C GLN A 419 -33.39 13.61 -11.98
#